data_AF-A0A401IRS9-F1
#
_entry.id   AF-A0A401IRS9-F1
#
_cell.length_a   1.000
_cell.length_b   1.000
_cell.length_c   1.000
_cell.angle_alpha   90.00
_cell.angle_beta   90.00
_cell.angle_gamma   90.00
#
_symmetry.space_group_name_H-M   'P 1'
#
loop_
_entity.id
_entity.type
_entity.pdbx_description
1 polymer ?
#
loop_
_entity_poly.entity_id
_entity_poly.type
_entity_poly.pdbx_seq_one_letter_code
_entity_poly.pdbx_strand_id
1 'polypeptide(L)'
;MNKKNRAYGWSKLLLLLGVLLLVVTGCAKKTEKANFQKIANGVDSRVTYYYQDDKVVKQTTTNKIAYSALRVNNPAEAKKAIKSNVQKYNDTKGVTDKITYHDSYLDEHVTVDLSKASVKDFLKLSGTASTSDSKKKQFISFKKSAELVKDQGFKRIKDGKYKSLPKSALRVRKNVSMKQYNAIKLADDDKTGTTLAELTKTMGKPDSSTEGSSSSTYTWYTNYAKSSYLYVSVNDKKQVQSKILYQPTAMDKKKFSAEKYNQINKEISADELISKLGAPYQITSNSSREMYFYIIEDGSGNQKQYVFQVENGKVTGKQSSSSSY
;
A
#
# COMPACT_ATOMS: atom_id res chain seq x y z
N MET A 1 -17.38 6.72 8.46
CA MET A 1 -16.04 6.11 8.24
C MET A 1 -15.73 5.11 9.35
N ASN A 2 -15.61 3.82 9.03
CA ASN A 2 -15.41 2.76 10.01
C ASN A 2 -13.97 2.81 10.58
N LYS A 3 -13.80 2.87 11.91
CA LYS A 3 -12.49 3.00 12.60
C LYS A 3 -11.47 1.88 12.25
N LYS A 4 -11.93 0.79 11.63
CA LYS A 4 -11.14 -0.40 11.28
C LYS A 4 -10.18 -0.24 10.09
N ASN A 5 -10.26 0.83 9.29
CA ASN A 5 -9.54 0.96 8.01
C ASN A 5 -8.62 2.21 7.90
N ARG A 6 -8.21 2.83 9.02
CA ARG A 6 -7.19 3.89 8.98
C ARG A 6 -5.83 3.27 8.68
N ALA A 7 -5.04 3.90 7.80
CA ALA A 7 -3.63 3.55 7.64
C ALA A 7 -2.98 3.54 9.03
N TYR A 8 -2.21 2.50 9.35
CA TYR A 8 -1.41 2.55 10.56
C TYR A 8 -0.43 3.70 10.39
N GLY A 9 -0.55 4.73 11.25
CA GLY A 9 0.49 5.74 11.35
C GLY A 9 1.81 5.01 11.61
N TRP A 10 2.88 5.39 10.92
CA TRP A 10 4.14 4.65 10.97
C TRP A 10 4.69 4.50 12.39
N SER A 11 4.46 5.49 13.26
CA SER A 11 4.73 5.42 14.69
C SER A 11 4.01 4.28 15.44
N LYS A 12 2.91 3.75 14.90
CA LYS A 12 2.15 2.61 15.44
C LYS A 12 2.57 1.25 14.86
N LEU A 13 3.33 1.24 13.75
CA LEU A 13 3.97 0.03 13.21
C LEU A 13 5.30 -0.26 13.92
N LEU A 14 5.96 0.79 14.39
CA LEU A 14 7.20 0.73 15.15
C LEU A 14 6.93 0.36 16.61
N LEU A 15 7.00 -0.94 16.90
CA LEU A 15 6.79 -1.49 18.25
C LEU A 15 8.07 -1.40 19.09
N LEU A 16 8.38 -0.20 19.55
CA LEU A 16 9.23 0.04 20.72
C LEU A 16 8.29 0.17 21.92
N LEU A 17 8.38 -0.75 22.89
CA LEU A 17 7.52 -0.75 24.06
C LEU A 17 8.40 -0.97 25.28
N GLY A 18 8.39 -0.03 26.21
CA GLY A 18 9.01 -0.25 27.49
C GLY A 18 8.52 0.71 28.55
N VAL A 19 8.59 0.24 29.80
CA VAL A 19 8.06 0.96 30.96
C VAL A 19 9.21 1.30 31.89
N LEU A 20 9.28 2.57 32.29
CA LEU A 20 10.29 3.11 33.17
C LEU A 20 10.08 2.71 34.63
N LEU A 21 11.13 2.28 35.32
CA LEU A 21 11.14 2.05 36.76
C LEU A 21 12.37 2.70 37.43
N LEU A 22 12.21 3.12 38.69
CA LEU A 22 13.25 3.74 39.54
C LEU A 22 13.77 2.69 40.53
N VAL A 23 15.08 2.45 40.59
CA VAL A 23 15.65 1.40 41.48
C VAL A 23 17.02 1.78 42.05
N VAL A 24 17.37 1.16 43.18
CA VAL A 24 18.70 1.09 43.80
C VAL A 24 19.21 -0.36 43.68
N THR A 25 20.22 -0.65 42.85
CA THR A 25 20.93 -1.95 42.82
C THR A 25 22.32 -1.76 42.17
N GLY A 26 23.40 -2.55 42.41
CA GLY A 26 23.54 -3.92 42.95
C GLY A 26 24.03 -4.89 41.83
N CYS A 27 25.08 -5.68 42.09
CA CYS A 27 25.97 -6.51 41.24
C CYS A 27 25.54 -7.10 39.86
N ALA A 28 26.55 -7.36 38.99
CA ALA A 28 26.46 -7.82 37.60
C ALA A 28 25.93 -9.27 37.42
N LYS A 29 25.06 -9.49 36.42
CA LYS A 29 24.34 -10.76 36.18
C LYS A 29 24.21 -11.14 34.70
N LYS A 30 23.88 -12.42 34.44
CA LYS A 30 23.71 -13.06 33.12
C LYS A 30 22.57 -12.42 32.31
N THR A 31 22.76 -12.27 31.00
CA THR A 31 21.75 -11.75 30.07
C THR A 31 20.82 -12.85 29.58
N GLU A 32 19.51 -12.66 29.76
CA GLU A 32 18.43 -13.51 29.27
C GLU A 32 17.74 -12.91 28.04
N LYS A 33 16.92 -13.71 27.34
CA LYS A 33 16.14 -13.28 26.17
C LYS A 33 14.69 -13.74 26.22
N ALA A 34 13.76 -12.87 25.81
CA ALA A 34 12.34 -13.20 25.67
C ALA A 34 11.78 -12.69 24.33
N ASN A 35 11.11 -13.58 23.59
CA ASN A 35 10.56 -13.29 22.27
C ASN A 35 9.03 -13.18 22.31
N PHE A 36 8.49 -12.25 21.54
CA PHE A 36 7.07 -11.98 21.41
C PHE A 36 6.70 -11.78 19.95
N GLN A 37 5.52 -12.24 19.55
CA GLN A 37 5.01 -12.06 18.19
C GLN A 37 3.57 -11.57 18.19
N LYS A 38 3.26 -10.67 17.26
CA LYS A 38 1.89 -10.29 16.88
C LYS A 38 1.77 -10.21 15.37
N ILE A 39 0.75 -10.87 14.84
CA ILE A 39 0.34 -10.71 13.44
C ILE A 39 -1.00 -9.99 13.43
N ALA A 40 -1.05 -8.79 12.86
CA ALA A 40 -2.27 -8.00 12.74
C ALA A 40 -2.17 -7.02 11.57
N ASN A 41 -3.28 -6.77 10.89
CA ASN A 41 -3.42 -5.69 9.89
C ASN A 41 -2.32 -5.69 8.80
N GLY A 42 -1.92 -6.86 8.33
CA GLY A 42 -0.89 -6.99 7.30
C GLY A 42 0.56 -6.86 7.79
N VAL A 43 0.77 -6.90 9.11
CA VAL A 43 2.09 -6.80 9.74
C VAL A 43 2.34 -8.02 10.61
N ASP A 44 3.49 -8.67 10.44
CA ASP A 44 4.06 -9.62 11.40
C ASP A 44 5.18 -8.92 12.16
N SER A 45 4.92 -8.59 13.42
CA SER A 45 5.89 -7.94 14.30
C SER A 45 6.44 -8.92 15.34
N ARG A 46 7.75 -8.91 15.48
CA ARG A 46 8.51 -9.77 16.39
C ARG A 46 9.41 -8.91 17.26
N VAL A 47 9.21 -8.95 18.56
CA VAL A 47 9.99 -8.20 19.54
C VAL A 47 10.79 -9.16 20.40
N THR A 48 12.08 -8.88 20.57
CA THR A 48 12.97 -9.61 21.46
C THR A 48 13.56 -8.64 22.48
N TYR A 49 13.35 -8.94 23.76
CA TYR A 49 14.00 -8.25 24.88
C TYR A 49 15.20 -9.05 25.33
N TYR A 50 16.33 -8.36 25.53
CA TYR A 50 17.51 -8.87 26.20
C TYR A 50 17.62 -8.15 27.54
N TYR A 51 17.63 -8.89 28.64
CA TYR A 51 17.52 -8.31 29.97
C TYR A 51 18.41 -9.01 31.00
N GLN A 52 18.74 -8.29 32.07
CA GLN A 52 19.46 -8.78 33.24
C GLN A 52 18.58 -8.49 34.46
N ASP A 53 18.16 -9.52 35.18
CA ASP A 53 17.04 -9.46 36.14
C ASP A 53 15.77 -8.85 35.53
N ASP A 54 15.50 -7.58 35.84
CA ASP A 54 14.39 -6.81 35.33
C ASP A 54 14.85 -5.67 34.41
N LYS A 55 16.15 -5.47 34.22
CA LYS A 55 16.68 -4.38 33.40
C LYS A 55 16.85 -4.82 31.95
N VAL A 56 16.11 -4.20 31.03
CA VAL A 56 16.34 -4.38 29.59
C VAL A 56 17.65 -3.68 29.19
N VAL A 57 18.55 -4.41 28.54
CA VAL A 57 19.84 -3.91 28.03
C VAL A 57 19.86 -3.77 26.51
N LYS A 58 19.03 -4.54 25.80
CA LYS A 58 18.84 -4.41 24.35
C LYS A 58 17.41 -4.80 23.98
N GLN A 59 16.83 -4.13 23.00
CA GLN A 59 15.61 -4.56 22.34
C GLN A 59 15.88 -4.70 20.84
N THR A 60 15.35 -5.75 20.21
CA THR A 60 15.30 -5.85 18.76
C THR A 60 13.86 -6.05 18.30
N THR A 61 13.47 -5.38 17.23
CA THR A 61 12.15 -5.54 16.61
C THR A 61 12.36 -5.89 15.14
N THR A 62 11.71 -6.96 14.66
CA THR A 62 11.67 -7.31 13.24
C THR A 62 10.21 -7.28 12.78
N ASN A 63 9.92 -6.48 11.77
CA ASN A 63 8.59 -6.33 11.21
C ASN A 63 8.59 -6.73 9.73
N LYS A 64 7.72 -7.67 9.36
CA LYS A 64 7.35 -7.90 7.97
C LYS A 64 6.07 -7.15 7.68
N ILE A 65 6.13 -6.11 6.86
CA ILE A 65 5.05 -5.15 6.62
C ILE A 65 4.58 -5.26 5.18
N ALA A 66 3.36 -5.77 4.98
CA ALA A 66 2.74 -5.77 3.67
C ALA A 66 2.44 -4.34 3.19
N TYR A 67 2.56 -4.09 1.88
CA TYR A 67 2.25 -2.77 1.33
C TYR A 67 0.77 -2.37 1.47
N SER A 68 -0.12 -3.35 1.62
CA SER A 68 -1.51 -3.13 2.01
C SER A 68 -1.64 -2.40 3.35
N ALA A 69 -0.78 -2.69 4.33
CA ALA A 69 -0.78 -2.04 5.65
C ALA A 69 -0.37 -0.56 5.56
N LEU A 70 0.48 -0.23 4.60
CA LEU A 70 0.95 1.13 4.33
C LEU A 70 0.07 1.89 3.33
N ARG A 71 -0.89 1.19 2.69
CA ARG A 71 -1.71 1.72 1.58
C ARG A 71 -0.86 2.25 0.42
N VAL A 72 0.24 1.57 0.12
CA VAL A 72 1.15 1.86 -1.01
C VAL A 72 1.19 0.69 -1.97
N ASN A 73 1.61 0.91 -3.20
CA ASN A 73 1.54 -0.09 -4.25
C ASN A 73 2.89 -0.70 -4.64
N ASN A 74 4.01 -0.11 -4.20
CA ASN A 74 5.34 -0.53 -4.65
C ASN A 74 6.46 -0.07 -3.67
N PRO A 75 7.69 -0.56 -3.84
CA PRO A 75 8.83 -0.18 -3.01
C PRO A 75 9.15 1.32 -3.00
N ALA A 76 8.98 2.02 -4.12
CA ALA A 76 9.32 3.44 -4.21
C ALA A 76 8.36 4.30 -3.36
N GLU A 77 7.05 4.03 -3.46
CA GLU A 77 6.04 4.65 -2.61
C GLU A 77 6.25 4.30 -1.14
N ALA A 78 6.56 3.04 -0.83
CA ALA A 78 6.89 2.63 0.53
C ALA A 78 8.10 3.42 1.04
N LYS A 79 9.22 3.47 0.32
CA LYS A 79 10.40 4.22 0.72
C LYS A 79 10.09 5.69 1.01
N LYS A 80 9.27 6.33 0.17
CA LYS A 80 8.84 7.72 0.37
C LYS A 80 7.99 7.87 1.64
N ALA A 81 7.04 6.96 1.87
CA ALA A 81 6.14 7.02 3.01
C ALA A 81 6.85 6.91 4.37
N ILE A 82 8.04 6.30 4.40
CA ILE A 82 8.68 5.87 5.66
C ILE A 82 10.01 6.57 5.94
N LYS A 83 10.60 7.20 4.92
CA LYS A 83 11.93 7.82 4.95
C LYS A 83 12.19 8.66 6.20
N SER A 84 11.25 9.54 6.57
CA SER A 84 11.43 10.44 7.72
C SER A 84 11.52 9.69 9.06
N ASN A 85 10.79 8.59 9.22
CA ASN A 85 10.85 7.79 10.45
C ASN A 85 12.15 7.00 10.54
N VAL A 86 12.55 6.34 9.45
CA VAL A 86 13.81 5.59 9.39
C VAL A 86 15.01 6.51 9.69
N GLN A 87 14.99 7.73 9.17
CA GLN A 87 16.01 8.73 9.47
C GLN A 87 16.00 9.11 10.96
N LYS A 88 14.84 9.45 11.53
CA LYS A 88 14.71 9.79 12.95
C LYS A 88 15.29 8.71 13.89
N TYR A 89 15.08 7.43 13.55
CA TYR A 89 15.60 6.31 14.35
C TYR A 89 17.12 6.20 14.23
N ASN A 90 17.65 6.27 13.02
CA ASN A 90 19.10 6.20 12.79
C ASN A 90 19.86 7.42 13.32
N ASP A 91 19.21 8.58 13.42
CA ASP A 91 19.78 9.79 14.05
C ASP A 91 19.80 9.68 15.60
N THR A 92 19.10 8.70 16.19
CA THR A 92 19.08 8.49 17.64
C THR A 92 20.25 7.60 18.08
N LYS A 93 21.11 8.10 18.96
CA LYS A 93 22.25 7.36 19.50
C LYS A 93 21.82 6.02 20.12
N GLY A 94 22.50 4.95 19.72
CA GLY A 94 22.22 3.59 20.20
C GLY A 94 21.01 2.93 19.52
N VAL A 95 20.45 3.54 18.47
CA VAL A 95 19.35 2.98 17.68
C VAL A 95 19.83 2.74 16.25
N THR A 96 19.38 1.66 15.64
CA THR A 96 19.60 1.36 14.22
C THR A 96 18.33 0.79 13.63
N ASP A 97 17.92 1.32 12.49
CA ASP A 97 16.76 0.87 11.73
C ASP A 97 17.16 0.57 10.28
N LYS A 98 16.97 -0.69 9.88
CA LYS A 98 17.31 -1.20 8.54
C LYS A 98 16.05 -1.68 7.83
N ILE A 99 15.85 -1.20 6.60
CA ILE A 99 14.73 -1.60 5.75
C ILE A 99 15.23 -2.38 4.53
N THR A 100 14.62 -3.54 4.29
CA THR A 100 14.76 -4.31 3.05
C THR A 100 13.44 -4.32 2.31
N TYR A 101 13.42 -3.85 1.06
CA TYR A 101 12.20 -3.78 0.25
C TYR A 101 12.10 -5.00 -0.67
N HIS A 102 10.89 -5.52 -0.83
CA HIS A 102 10.54 -6.62 -1.72
C HIS A 102 9.34 -6.22 -2.58
N ASP A 103 8.96 -7.03 -3.57
CA ASP A 103 7.87 -6.68 -4.50
C ASP A 103 6.50 -6.44 -3.83
N SER A 104 6.26 -7.08 -2.68
CA SER A 104 4.95 -7.08 -2.02
C SER A 104 4.92 -6.63 -0.56
N TYR A 105 6.08 -6.43 0.02
CA TYR A 105 6.25 -6.07 1.43
C TYR A 105 7.62 -5.45 1.65
N LEU A 106 7.86 -5.00 2.88
CA LEU A 106 9.20 -4.68 3.36
C LEU A 106 9.47 -5.43 4.67
N ASP A 107 10.74 -5.74 4.90
CA ASP A 107 11.23 -6.17 6.21
C ASP A 107 11.92 -4.97 6.87
N GLU A 108 11.56 -4.69 8.10
CA GLU A 108 12.17 -3.67 8.95
C GLU A 108 12.85 -4.37 10.13
N HIS A 109 14.07 -3.96 10.44
CA HIS A 109 14.83 -4.46 11.57
C HIS A 109 15.38 -3.30 12.40
N VAL A 110 14.78 -3.12 13.58
CA VAL A 110 15.18 -2.10 14.56
C VAL A 110 15.97 -2.75 15.69
N THR A 111 17.10 -2.16 16.04
CA THR A 111 17.87 -2.49 17.24
C THR A 111 17.99 -1.26 18.12
N VAL A 112 17.68 -1.41 19.41
CA VAL A 112 17.95 -0.41 20.45
C VAL A 112 18.92 -1.01 21.45
N ASP A 113 20.12 -0.45 21.50
CA ASP A 113 21.14 -0.75 22.50
C ASP A 113 21.00 0.22 23.68
N LEU A 114 20.33 -0.23 24.75
CA LEU A 114 20.10 0.58 25.96
C LEU A 114 21.35 0.72 26.85
N SER A 115 22.50 0.15 26.45
CA SER A 115 23.79 0.53 27.01
C SER A 115 24.33 1.83 26.42
N LYS A 116 23.85 2.24 25.24
CA LYS A 116 24.28 3.44 24.51
C LYS A 116 23.18 4.50 24.39
N ALA A 117 21.94 4.07 24.20
CA ALA A 117 20.76 4.92 24.09
C ALA A 117 20.31 5.41 25.47
N SER A 118 19.88 6.67 25.57
CA SER A 118 19.26 7.15 26.80
C SER A 118 17.85 6.57 26.94
N VAL A 119 17.44 6.27 28.18
CA VAL A 119 16.08 5.79 28.48
C VAL A 119 15.02 6.79 28.04
N LYS A 120 15.33 8.09 28.14
CA LYS A 120 14.47 9.19 27.66
C LYS A 120 14.25 9.12 26.15
N ASP A 121 15.31 8.91 25.37
CA ASP A 121 15.20 8.85 23.91
C ASP A 121 14.45 7.60 23.46
N PHE A 122 14.67 6.46 24.13
CA PHE A 122 13.87 5.27 23.90
C PHE A 122 12.37 5.53 24.13
N LEU A 123 12.01 6.17 25.25
CA LEU A 123 10.60 6.46 25.58
C LEU A 123 9.96 7.47 24.60
N LYS A 124 10.74 8.47 24.16
CA LYS A 124 10.31 9.39 23.09
C LYS A 124 10.05 8.65 21.77
N LEU A 125 10.90 7.69 21.41
CA LEU A 125 10.73 6.89 20.19
C LEU A 125 9.55 5.91 20.30
N SER A 126 9.28 5.34 21.48
CA SER A 126 8.11 4.49 21.71
C SER A 126 6.78 5.26 21.75
N GLY A 127 6.80 6.58 21.60
CA GLY A 127 5.60 7.42 21.65
C GLY A 127 4.99 7.54 23.05
N THR A 128 5.71 7.11 24.09
CA THR A 128 5.33 7.23 25.49
C THR A 128 6.06 8.42 26.09
N ALA A 129 5.36 9.54 26.29
CA ALA A 129 5.94 10.65 27.04
C ALA A 129 6.19 10.22 28.49
N SER A 130 7.45 10.26 28.94
CA SER A 130 7.78 10.08 30.35
C SER A 130 7.94 11.45 30.99
N THR A 131 7.17 11.72 32.06
CA THR A 131 7.04 13.03 32.71
C THR A 131 7.95 13.25 33.91
N SER A 132 8.89 12.36 34.24
CA SER A 132 9.66 12.48 35.48
C SER A 132 11.12 12.86 35.28
N ASP A 133 11.42 14.15 35.50
CA ASP A 133 12.72 14.64 35.97
C ASP A 133 12.98 14.07 37.36
N SER A 134 13.81 13.03 37.50
CA SER A 134 14.17 12.55 38.83
C SER A 134 15.58 12.00 38.87
N LYS A 135 16.37 12.48 39.83
CA LYS A 135 17.78 12.16 40.14
C LYS A 135 18.08 10.67 40.49
N LYS A 136 17.17 9.73 40.21
CA LYS A 136 17.32 8.28 40.47
C LYS A 136 17.74 7.55 39.19
N LYS A 137 18.52 6.47 39.32
CA LYS A 137 18.88 5.60 38.17
C LYS A 137 17.60 5.00 37.58
N GLN A 138 17.30 5.40 36.36
CA GLN A 138 16.14 4.99 35.58
C GLN A 138 16.52 3.85 34.62
N PHE A 139 15.68 2.82 34.50
CA PHE A 139 15.83 1.79 33.47
C PHE A 139 14.49 1.32 32.92
N ILE A 140 14.54 0.61 31.78
CA ILE A 140 13.37 -0.03 31.18
C ILE A 140 13.16 -1.41 31.79
N SER A 141 12.04 -1.60 32.49
CA SER A 141 11.71 -2.85 33.18
C SER A 141 11.21 -3.91 32.20
N PHE A 142 11.83 -5.09 32.22
CA PHE A 142 11.44 -6.22 31.41
C PHE A 142 10.06 -6.74 31.80
N LYS A 143 9.78 -6.94 33.10
CA LYS A 143 8.49 -7.45 33.59
C LYS A 143 7.35 -6.56 33.13
N LYS A 144 7.49 -5.24 33.30
CA LYS A 144 6.48 -4.27 32.86
C LYS A 144 6.37 -4.15 31.34
N SER A 145 7.48 -4.23 30.62
CA SER A 145 7.45 -4.26 29.15
C SER A 145 6.77 -5.54 28.63
N ALA A 146 7.03 -6.69 29.27
CA ALA A 146 6.43 -7.97 28.92
C ALA A 146 4.92 -8.03 29.22
N GLU A 147 4.45 -7.36 30.27
CA GLU A 147 3.02 -7.11 30.51
C GLU A 147 2.43 -6.24 29.39
N LEU A 148 3.03 -5.07 29.13
CA LEU A 148 2.56 -4.13 28.11
C LEU A 148 2.44 -4.75 26.71
N VAL A 149 3.43 -5.53 26.27
CA VAL A 149 3.34 -6.17 24.94
C VAL A 149 2.23 -7.21 24.88
N LYS A 150 1.99 -7.96 25.97
CA LYS A 150 0.89 -8.94 26.02
C LYS A 150 -0.46 -8.24 26.01
N ASP A 151 -0.61 -7.14 26.73
CA ASP A 151 -1.84 -6.33 26.73
C ASP A 151 -2.14 -5.75 25.35
N GLN A 152 -1.09 -5.49 24.56
CA GLN A 152 -1.22 -5.12 23.15
C GLN A 152 -1.48 -6.30 22.20
N GLY A 153 -1.67 -7.51 22.72
CA GLY A 153 -2.03 -8.71 21.97
C GLY A 153 -0.86 -9.52 21.43
N PHE A 154 0.37 -9.29 21.90
CA PHE A 154 1.50 -10.15 21.57
C PHE A 154 1.44 -11.46 22.33
N LYS A 155 1.90 -12.53 21.67
CA LYS A 155 2.06 -13.85 22.28
C LYS A 155 3.55 -14.12 22.50
N ARG A 156 3.90 -14.65 23.68
CA ARG A 156 5.28 -15.09 23.97
C ARG A 156 5.61 -16.31 23.13
N ILE A 157 6.80 -16.31 22.52
CA ILE A 157 7.32 -17.41 21.71
C ILE A 157 8.42 -18.12 22.51
N LYS A 158 8.20 -19.38 22.88
CA LYS A 158 9.13 -20.18 23.68
C LYS A 158 10.05 -21.07 22.83
N ASP A 159 9.54 -21.58 21.70
CA ASP A 159 10.22 -22.64 20.93
C ASP A 159 10.88 -22.12 19.65
N GLY A 160 11.00 -20.80 19.49
CA GLY A 160 11.49 -20.16 18.26
C GLY A 160 10.56 -20.30 17.05
N LYS A 161 9.40 -20.96 17.19
CA LYS A 161 8.41 -21.18 16.14
C LYS A 161 7.51 -19.96 15.98
N TYR A 162 7.82 -19.11 15.02
CA TYR A 162 6.99 -17.96 14.63
C TYR A 162 5.90 -18.36 13.64
N LYS A 163 4.73 -17.74 13.75
CA LYS A 163 3.72 -17.79 12.70
C LYS A 163 4.16 -16.96 11.49
N SER A 164 3.66 -17.29 10.30
CA SER A 164 3.91 -16.51 9.10
C SER A 164 2.74 -15.60 8.79
N LEU A 165 3.04 -14.41 8.24
CA LEU A 165 2.03 -13.53 7.68
C LEU A 165 1.30 -14.25 6.52
N PRO A 166 -0.04 -14.27 6.47
CA PRO A 166 -0.78 -14.95 5.40
C PRO A 166 -0.45 -14.39 4.01
N LYS A 167 -0.33 -15.25 2.99
CA LYS A 167 -0.06 -14.83 1.60
C LYS A 167 -1.11 -13.84 1.06
N SER A 168 -2.36 -13.93 1.50
CA SER A 168 -3.42 -12.99 1.13
C SER A 168 -3.13 -11.56 1.58
N ALA A 169 -2.45 -11.37 2.72
CA ALA A 169 -2.07 -10.05 3.23
C ALA A 169 -0.96 -9.40 2.38
N LEU A 170 -0.14 -10.21 1.71
CA LEU A 170 0.94 -9.80 0.81
C LEU A 170 0.46 -9.47 -0.62
N ARG A 171 -0.84 -9.57 -0.91
CA ARG A 171 -1.35 -9.19 -2.23
C ARG A 171 -1.19 -7.68 -2.41
N VAL A 172 -0.67 -7.28 -3.57
CA VAL A 172 -0.52 -5.88 -3.96
C VAL A 172 -1.50 -5.57 -5.07
N ARG A 173 -2.19 -4.43 -4.98
CA ARG A 173 -3.03 -3.94 -6.07
C ARG A 173 -2.13 -3.49 -7.22
N LYS A 174 -2.44 -3.93 -8.44
CA LYS A 174 -1.66 -3.60 -9.62
C LYS A 174 -2.57 -2.96 -10.66
N ASN A 175 -1.99 -2.06 -11.45
CA ASN A 175 -2.66 -1.51 -12.63
C ASN A 175 -3.04 -2.65 -13.59
N VAL A 176 -4.20 -2.51 -14.21
CA VAL A 176 -4.62 -3.35 -15.33
C VAL A 176 -3.85 -2.89 -16.57
N SER A 177 -3.12 -3.82 -17.18
CA SER A 177 -2.42 -3.57 -18.45
C SER A 177 -3.40 -3.50 -19.62
N MET A 178 -2.99 -2.87 -20.73
CA MET A 178 -3.80 -2.85 -21.96
C MET A 178 -4.13 -4.25 -22.47
N LYS A 179 -3.19 -5.19 -22.38
CA LYS A 179 -3.43 -6.59 -22.74
C LYS A 179 -4.55 -7.22 -21.91
N GLN A 180 -4.55 -6.97 -20.59
CA GLN A 180 -5.60 -7.46 -19.70
C GLN A 180 -6.94 -6.78 -19.98
N TYR A 181 -6.94 -5.46 -20.19
CA TYR A 181 -8.15 -4.71 -20.52
C TYR A 181 -8.78 -5.19 -21.82
N ASN A 182 -7.99 -5.37 -22.87
CA ASN A 182 -8.45 -5.81 -24.20
C ASN A 182 -8.94 -7.26 -24.19
N ALA A 183 -8.43 -8.11 -23.29
CA ALA A 183 -8.89 -9.49 -23.13
C ALA A 183 -10.34 -9.57 -22.59
N ILE A 184 -10.86 -8.51 -21.97
CA ILE A 184 -12.26 -8.43 -21.51
C ILE A 184 -13.14 -8.15 -22.72
N LYS A 185 -13.86 -9.17 -23.20
CA LYS A 185 -14.76 -9.08 -24.34
C LYS A 185 -16.10 -8.48 -23.91
N LEU A 186 -16.61 -7.55 -24.71
CA LEU A 186 -17.94 -7.00 -24.52
C LEU A 186 -18.98 -7.91 -25.17
N ALA A 187 -20.10 -8.09 -24.47
CA ALA A 187 -21.31 -8.70 -24.98
C ALA A 187 -22.09 -7.66 -25.78
N ASP A 188 -22.69 -8.12 -26.86
CA ASP A 188 -23.64 -7.37 -27.70
C ASP A 188 -24.74 -8.35 -28.15
N ASP A 189 -25.74 -7.89 -28.89
CA ASP A 189 -26.91 -8.72 -29.27
C ASP A 189 -26.51 -10.08 -29.88
N ASP A 190 -25.45 -10.11 -30.70
CA ASP A 190 -24.94 -11.31 -31.37
C ASP A 190 -23.65 -11.88 -30.76
N LYS A 191 -23.09 -11.27 -29.72
CA LYS A 191 -21.74 -11.59 -29.21
C LYS A 191 -21.75 -11.95 -27.74
N THR A 192 -21.22 -13.13 -27.41
CA THR A 192 -20.95 -13.50 -26.01
C THR A 192 -19.74 -12.76 -25.47
N GLY A 193 -19.96 -11.95 -24.43
CA GLY A 193 -18.92 -11.25 -23.69
C GLY A 193 -18.31 -12.07 -22.56
N THR A 194 -17.24 -11.54 -21.96
CA THR A 194 -16.64 -12.10 -20.74
C THR A 194 -17.65 -12.05 -19.60
N THR A 195 -17.74 -13.14 -18.85
CA THR A 195 -18.63 -13.25 -17.68
C THR A 195 -18.01 -12.66 -16.43
N LEU A 196 -18.86 -12.25 -15.48
CA LEU A 196 -18.41 -11.85 -14.14
C LEU A 196 -17.63 -12.96 -13.42
N ALA A 197 -18.00 -14.23 -13.65
CA ALA A 197 -17.29 -15.38 -13.07
C ALA A 197 -15.84 -15.48 -13.59
N GLU A 198 -15.63 -15.28 -14.89
CA GLU A 198 -14.27 -15.26 -15.48
C GLU A 198 -13.45 -14.07 -14.98
N LEU A 199 -14.06 -12.88 -14.86
CA LEU A 199 -13.41 -11.70 -14.29
C LEU A 199 -13.02 -11.91 -12.82
N THR A 200 -13.91 -12.48 -12.01
CA THR A 200 -13.62 -12.71 -10.58
C THR A 200 -12.58 -13.79 -10.36
N LYS A 201 -12.48 -14.78 -11.25
CA LYS A 201 -11.40 -15.78 -11.24
C LYS A 201 -10.03 -15.14 -11.51
N THR A 202 -9.98 -14.18 -12.43
CA THR A 202 -8.72 -13.55 -12.85
C THR A 202 -8.30 -12.37 -11.96
N MET A 203 -9.25 -11.54 -11.53
CA MET A 203 -8.99 -10.32 -10.77
C MET A 203 -9.31 -10.42 -9.28
N GLY A 204 -9.94 -11.52 -8.85
CA GLY A 204 -10.47 -11.67 -7.51
C GLY A 204 -11.84 -11.00 -7.33
N LYS A 205 -12.34 -10.99 -6.10
CA LYS A 205 -13.62 -10.37 -5.76
C LYS A 205 -13.58 -8.85 -6.01
N PRO A 206 -14.64 -8.24 -6.58
CA PRO A 206 -14.74 -6.79 -6.71
C PRO A 206 -14.75 -6.10 -5.34
N ASP A 207 -14.24 -4.87 -5.31
CA ASP A 207 -14.21 -4.03 -4.10
C ASP A 207 -15.57 -3.40 -3.80
N SER A 208 -16.38 -3.19 -4.83
CA SER A 208 -17.77 -2.71 -4.71
C SER A 208 -18.61 -3.24 -5.86
N SER A 209 -19.92 -3.35 -5.60
CA SER A 209 -20.91 -3.73 -6.59
C SER A 209 -22.23 -3.02 -6.34
N THR A 210 -22.95 -2.72 -7.41
CA THR A 210 -24.33 -2.22 -7.37
C THR A 210 -25.17 -3.12 -8.26
N GLU A 211 -26.19 -3.76 -7.70
CA GLU A 211 -27.15 -4.54 -8.48
C GLU A 211 -28.24 -3.58 -9.00
N GLY A 212 -28.62 -3.74 -10.26
CA GLY A 212 -29.71 -3.00 -10.90
C GLY A 212 -30.60 -3.94 -11.68
N SER A 213 -31.79 -3.46 -12.04
CA SER A 213 -32.82 -4.26 -12.72
C SER A 213 -32.46 -4.62 -14.17
N SER A 214 -31.77 -3.73 -14.88
CA SER A 214 -31.33 -3.93 -16.27
C SER A 214 -29.84 -4.18 -16.41
N SER A 215 -29.03 -3.69 -15.47
CA SER A 215 -27.59 -3.96 -15.44
C SER A 215 -27.06 -3.90 -14.01
N SER A 216 -25.98 -4.65 -13.76
CA SER A 216 -25.25 -4.62 -12.48
C SER A 216 -23.82 -4.13 -12.71
N THR A 217 -23.25 -3.44 -11.74
CA THR A 217 -21.94 -2.79 -11.90
C THR A 217 -20.96 -3.28 -10.84
N TYR A 218 -19.69 -3.40 -11.22
CA TYR A 218 -18.63 -3.93 -10.37
C TYR A 218 -17.34 -3.14 -10.54
N THR A 219 -16.67 -2.84 -9.42
CA THR A 219 -15.43 -2.05 -9.42
C THR A 219 -14.29 -2.82 -8.74
N TRP A 220 -13.12 -2.84 -9.37
CA TRP A 220 -11.85 -3.28 -8.80
C TRP A 220 -10.89 -2.09 -8.74
N TYR A 221 -10.52 -1.67 -7.52
CA TYR A 221 -9.50 -0.64 -7.35
C TYR A 221 -8.10 -1.23 -7.61
N THR A 222 -7.36 -0.60 -8.50
CA THR A 222 -6.00 -1.02 -8.88
C THR A 222 -4.92 -0.37 -8.00
N ASN A 223 -5.34 0.51 -7.08
CA ASN A 223 -4.48 1.06 -6.02
C ASN A 223 -5.18 1.21 -4.67
N TYR A 224 -4.40 1.38 -3.59
CA TYR A 224 -4.96 1.50 -2.24
C TYR A 224 -5.54 2.89 -1.93
N ALA A 225 -5.15 3.90 -2.71
CA ALA A 225 -5.73 5.25 -2.67
C ALA A 225 -7.15 5.29 -3.25
N LYS A 226 -7.56 4.25 -4.00
CA LYS A 226 -8.83 4.18 -4.73
C LYS A 226 -8.97 5.24 -5.83
N SER A 227 -7.86 5.75 -6.32
CA SER A 227 -7.80 6.72 -7.43
C SER A 227 -7.54 6.06 -8.78
N SER A 228 -7.39 4.74 -8.84
CA SER A 228 -7.32 3.97 -10.08
C SER A 228 -8.22 2.75 -9.96
N TYR A 229 -8.97 2.42 -11.02
CA TYR A 229 -9.93 1.32 -11.00
C TYR A 229 -10.27 0.80 -12.40
N LEU A 230 -10.69 -0.47 -12.42
CA LEU A 230 -11.48 -1.04 -13.50
C LEU A 230 -12.92 -1.13 -13.03
N TYR A 231 -13.82 -0.56 -13.81
CA TYR A 231 -15.26 -0.61 -13.61
C TYR A 231 -15.88 -1.36 -14.77
N VAL A 232 -16.85 -2.23 -14.51
CA VAL A 232 -17.59 -2.94 -15.55
C VAL A 232 -19.08 -2.90 -15.25
N SER A 233 -19.88 -2.82 -16.30
CA SER A 233 -21.32 -3.08 -16.28
C SER A 233 -21.57 -4.44 -16.92
N VAL A 234 -22.45 -5.24 -16.33
CA VAL A 234 -22.86 -6.54 -16.87
C VAL A 234 -24.37 -6.58 -17.09
N ASN A 235 -24.79 -7.37 -18.09
CA ASN A 235 -26.19 -7.66 -18.36
C ASN A 235 -26.81 -8.62 -17.32
N ASP A 236 -28.08 -8.93 -17.53
CA ASP A 236 -28.85 -9.97 -16.83
C ASP A 236 -28.17 -11.35 -16.86
N LYS A 237 -27.52 -11.71 -17.98
CA LYS A 237 -26.70 -12.92 -18.14
C LYS A 237 -25.32 -12.83 -17.48
N LYS A 238 -25.04 -11.78 -16.71
CA LYS A 238 -23.77 -11.51 -16.02
C LYS A 238 -22.55 -11.45 -16.97
N GLN A 239 -22.76 -11.02 -18.21
CA GLN A 239 -21.72 -10.76 -19.21
C GLN A 239 -21.45 -9.26 -19.32
N VAL A 240 -20.17 -8.89 -19.45
CA VAL A 240 -19.73 -7.49 -19.53
C VAL A 240 -20.29 -6.82 -20.78
N GLN A 241 -21.02 -5.72 -20.63
CA GLN A 241 -21.54 -4.91 -21.74
C GLN A 241 -20.71 -3.63 -21.95
N SER A 242 -20.18 -3.08 -20.87
CA SER A 242 -19.30 -1.92 -20.92
C SER A 242 -18.23 -2.00 -19.84
N LYS A 243 -17.11 -1.33 -20.10
CA LYS A 243 -15.97 -1.29 -19.17
C LYS A 243 -15.28 0.06 -19.21
N ILE A 244 -14.81 0.51 -18.05
CA ILE A 244 -14.05 1.74 -17.87
C ILE A 244 -12.77 1.39 -17.14
N LEU A 245 -11.63 1.72 -17.72
CA LEU A 245 -10.35 1.68 -17.03
C LEU A 245 -9.91 3.11 -16.75
N TYR A 246 -9.80 3.46 -15.47
CA TYR A 246 -9.33 4.76 -15.01
C TYR A 246 -8.00 4.58 -14.29
N GLN A 247 -6.89 5.07 -14.87
CA GLN A 247 -5.53 4.89 -14.33
C GLN A 247 -4.64 6.11 -14.58
N PRO A 248 -4.85 7.22 -13.84
CA PRO A 248 -4.06 8.44 -13.98
C PRO A 248 -2.55 8.21 -13.92
N THR A 249 -2.11 7.30 -13.05
CA THR A 249 -0.69 6.98 -12.84
C THR A 249 -0.06 6.15 -13.96
N ALA A 250 -0.87 5.56 -14.86
CA ALA A 250 -0.37 4.77 -15.98
C ALA A 250 0.01 5.63 -17.20
N MET A 251 -0.50 6.86 -17.27
CA MET A 251 -0.18 7.78 -18.36
C MET A 251 1.26 8.27 -18.25
N ASP A 252 2.07 7.95 -19.26
CA ASP A 252 3.44 8.44 -19.35
C ASP A 252 3.44 9.89 -19.85
N LYS A 253 3.57 10.83 -18.92
CA LYS A 253 3.63 12.26 -19.20
C LYS A 253 4.78 12.67 -20.13
N LYS A 254 5.79 11.82 -20.35
CA LYS A 254 6.88 12.07 -21.32
C LYS A 254 6.50 11.59 -22.73
N LYS A 255 5.64 10.58 -22.83
CA LYS A 255 5.18 10.06 -24.12
C LYS A 255 4.05 10.87 -24.72
N PHE A 256 3.15 11.41 -23.91
CA PHE A 256 2.04 12.23 -24.39
C PHE A 256 2.37 13.73 -24.39
N SER A 257 1.98 14.44 -25.46
CA SER A 257 1.95 15.91 -25.53
C SER A 257 0.87 16.38 -26.53
N ALA A 258 0.49 17.66 -26.48
CA ALA A 258 -0.48 18.23 -27.41
C ALA A 258 0.02 18.18 -28.86
N GLU A 259 1.32 18.39 -29.08
CA GLU A 259 1.96 18.33 -30.40
C GLU A 259 1.90 16.90 -30.96
N LYS A 260 2.22 15.90 -30.12
CA LYS A 260 2.13 14.48 -30.52
C LYS A 260 0.70 14.04 -30.79
N TYR A 261 -0.26 14.54 -30.02
CA TYR A 261 -1.69 14.35 -30.31
C TYR A 261 -2.08 14.92 -31.69
N ASN A 262 -1.61 16.12 -32.02
CA ASN A 262 -1.91 16.76 -33.30
C ASN A 262 -1.30 16.01 -34.50
N GLN A 263 -0.16 15.35 -34.31
CA GLN A 263 0.51 14.53 -35.33
C GLN A 263 -0.25 13.22 -35.65
N ILE A 264 -1.26 12.83 -34.88
CA ILE A 264 -2.12 11.70 -35.21
C ILE A 264 -3.20 12.17 -36.19
N ASN A 265 -3.01 11.86 -37.47
CA ASN A 265 -3.82 12.35 -38.59
C ASN A 265 -4.18 11.23 -39.61
N LYS A 266 -4.16 9.97 -39.19
CA LYS A 266 -4.49 8.77 -39.99
C LYS A 266 -5.29 7.76 -39.17
N GLU A 267 -5.97 6.82 -39.84
CA GLU A 267 -6.58 5.62 -39.23
C GLU A 267 -5.51 4.63 -38.73
N ILE A 268 -4.76 5.03 -37.72
CA ILE A 268 -3.82 4.13 -37.05
C ILE A 268 -4.57 3.15 -36.16
N SER A 269 -3.95 1.99 -35.89
CA SER A 269 -4.50 1.05 -34.92
C SER A 269 -4.41 1.58 -33.50
N ALA A 270 -5.25 1.06 -32.61
CA ALA A 270 -5.16 1.35 -31.17
C ALA A 270 -3.78 0.98 -30.60
N ASP A 271 -3.19 -0.13 -31.03
CA ASP A 271 -1.86 -0.54 -30.58
C ASP A 271 -0.76 0.45 -31.04
N GLU A 272 -0.86 0.96 -32.28
CA GLU A 272 0.04 2.00 -32.76
C GLU A 272 -0.13 3.31 -31.98
N LEU A 273 -1.37 3.69 -31.66
CA LEU A 273 -1.67 4.85 -30.82
C LEU A 273 -1.00 4.72 -29.44
N ILE A 274 -1.18 3.58 -28.77
CA ILE A 274 -0.56 3.31 -27.46
C ILE A 274 0.97 3.29 -27.55
N SER A 275 1.53 2.76 -28.63
CA SER A 275 2.98 2.78 -28.85
C SER A 275 3.53 4.20 -28.93
N LYS A 276 2.87 5.09 -29.69
CA LYS A 276 3.28 6.49 -29.90
C LYS A 276 3.05 7.36 -28.66
N LEU A 277 1.89 7.25 -28.02
CA LEU A 277 1.44 8.18 -26.98
C LEU A 277 1.56 7.63 -25.56
N GLY A 278 1.82 6.33 -25.41
CA GLY A 278 1.74 5.63 -24.14
C GLY A 278 0.31 5.23 -23.77
N ALA A 279 0.19 4.56 -22.62
CA ALA A 279 -1.10 4.22 -22.05
C ALA A 279 -1.93 5.49 -21.76
N PRO A 280 -3.24 5.47 -22.04
CA PRO A 280 -4.11 6.59 -21.79
C PRO A 280 -4.36 6.73 -20.29
N TYR A 281 -4.83 7.91 -19.90
CA TYR A 281 -5.30 8.22 -18.56
C TYR A 281 -6.56 7.42 -18.22
N GLN A 282 -7.48 7.31 -19.19
CA GLN A 282 -8.74 6.58 -19.07
C GLN A 282 -9.12 5.94 -20.40
N ILE A 283 -9.82 4.80 -20.34
CA ILE A 283 -10.47 4.16 -21.49
C ILE A 283 -11.89 3.81 -21.11
N THR A 284 -12.83 4.08 -22.01
CA THR A 284 -14.20 3.60 -21.91
C THR A 284 -14.52 2.79 -23.15
N SER A 285 -15.03 1.58 -22.99
CA SER A 285 -15.51 0.75 -24.11
C SER A 285 -17.00 0.44 -23.90
N ASN A 286 -17.80 0.67 -24.94
CA ASN A 286 -19.20 0.29 -25.02
C ASN A 286 -19.50 -0.21 -26.45
N SER A 287 -20.07 -1.41 -26.57
CA SER A 287 -20.26 -2.09 -27.85
C SER A 287 -18.95 -2.12 -28.68
N SER A 288 -18.95 -1.61 -29.91
CA SER A 288 -17.78 -1.52 -30.79
C SER A 288 -16.96 -0.22 -30.65
N ARG A 289 -17.41 0.72 -29.81
CA ARG A 289 -16.83 2.05 -29.67
C ARG A 289 -16.02 2.18 -28.39
N GLU A 290 -14.79 2.64 -28.55
CA GLU A 290 -13.88 2.93 -27.46
C GLU A 290 -13.45 4.40 -27.49
N MET A 291 -13.27 4.98 -26.31
CA MET A 291 -12.78 6.35 -26.17
C MET A 291 -11.53 6.31 -25.29
N TYR A 292 -10.42 6.79 -25.85
CA TYR A 292 -9.11 6.87 -25.20
C TYR A 292 -8.86 8.30 -24.76
N PHE A 293 -8.77 8.51 -23.45
CA PHE A 293 -8.62 9.83 -22.85
C PHE A 293 -7.18 10.04 -22.38
N TYR A 294 -6.60 11.16 -22.78
CA TYR A 294 -5.33 11.67 -22.30
C TYR A 294 -5.58 13.02 -21.64
N ILE A 295 -5.23 13.15 -20.36
CA ILE A 295 -5.54 14.34 -19.56
C ILE A 295 -4.25 14.96 -19.06
N ILE A 296 -4.04 16.23 -19.39
CA ILE A 296 -2.95 17.05 -18.87
C ILE A 296 -3.54 18.03 -17.86
N GLU A 297 -3.01 18.01 -16.65
CA GLU A 297 -3.24 19.02 -15.62
C GLU A 297 -2.14 20.07 -15.69
N ASP A 298 -2.50 21.34 -15.70
CA ASP A 298 -1.54 22.42 -15.46
C ASP A 298 -1.31 22.64 -13.96
N GLY A 299 -0.27 23.40 -13.61
CA GLY A 299 0.08 23.71 -12.21
C GLY A 299 -0.96 24.57 -11.47
N SER A 300 -1.99 25.04 -12.17
CA SER A 300 -3.09 25.85 -11.65
C SER A 300 -4.37 25.04 -11.44
N GLY A 301 -4.35 23.73 -11.75
CA GLY A 301 -5.51 22.84 -11.59
C GLY A 301 -6.44 22.78 -12.80
N ASN A 302 -6.15 23.48 -13.90
CA ASN A 302 -6.93 23.34 -15.13
C ASN A 302 -6.58 22.02 -15.82
N GLN A 303 -7.60 21.38 -16.40
CA GLN A 303 -7.45 20.13 -17.12
C GLN A 303 -7.69 20.34 -18.61
N LYS A 304 -6.73 19.91 -19.43
CA LYS A 304 -6.90 19.72 -20.88
C LYS A 304 -7.08 18.26 -21.19
N GLN A 305 -8.19 17.94 -21.84
CA GLN A 305 -8.54 16.59 -22.25
C GLN A 305 -8.37 16.43 -23.76
N TYR A 306 -7.73 15.34 -24.15
CA TYR A 306 -7.54 14.92 -25.52
C TYR A 306 -8.10 13.52 -25.66
N VAL A 307 -8.98 13.32 -26.63
CA VAL A 307 -9.73 12.07 -26.77
C VAL A 307 -9.58 11.53 -28.18
N PHE A 308 -9.25 10.25 -28.29
CA PHE A 308 -9.37 9.50 -29.53
C PHE A 308 -10.59 8.59 -29.46
N GLN A 309 -11.41 8.63 -30.50
CA GLN A 309 -12.44 7.65 -30.75
C GLN A 309 -11.83 6.50 -31.55
N VAL A 310 -12.04 5.29 -31.06
CA VAL A 310 -11.56 4.06 -31.68
C VAL A 310 -12.75 3.16 -31.95
N GLU A 311 -12.87 2.69 -33.18
CA GLU A 311 -13.91 1.77 -33.61
C GLU A 311 -13.25 0.60 -34.32
N ASN A 312 -13.66 -0.62 -33.96
CA ASN A 312 -13.08 -1.85 -34.51
C ASN A 312 -11.54 -1.87 -34.47
N GLY A 313 -10.95 -1.30 -33.40
CA GLY A 313 -9.51 -1.26 -33.16
C GLY A 313 -8.73 -0.20 -33.95
N LYS A 314 -9.41 0.69 -34.70
CA LYS A 314 -8.78 1.80 -35.44
C LYS A 314 -9.25 3.15 -34.92
N VAL A 315 -8.37 4.14 -34.92
CA VAL A 315 -8.71 5.53 -34.61
C VAL A 315 -9.58 6.10 -35.73
N THR A 316 -10.81 6.49 -35.42
CA THR A 316 -11.78 7.05 -36.38
C THR A 316 -12.11 8.52 -36.11
N GLY A 317 -11.76 9.04 -34.93
CA GLY A 317 -12.00 10.44 -34.59
C GLY A 317 -11.10 10.94 -33.48
N LYS A 318 -11.01 12.26 -33.36
CA LYS A 318 -10.30 12.91 -32.27
C LYS A 318 -11.00 14.22 -31.86
N GLN A 319 -10.99 14.51 -30.57
CA GLN A 319 -11.55 15.75 -30.00
C GLN A 319 -10.71 16.20 -28.82
N SER A 320 -10.66 17.50 -28.57
CA SER A 320 -9.98 18.07 -27.40
C SER A 320 -10.85 19.14 -26.75
N SER A 321 -10.84 19.19 -25.42
CA SER A 321 -11.55 20.18 -24.62
C SER A 321 -10.68 20.68 -23.47
N SER A 322 -10.99 21.87 -22.96
CA SER A 322 -10.38 22.42 -21.75
C SER A 322 -11.47 22.64 -20.71
N SER A 323 -11.21 22.30 -19.45
CA SER A 323 -12.08 22.60 -18.32
C SER A 323 -11.28 23.29 -17.22
N SER A 324 -11.82 24.39 -16.72
CA SER A 324 -11.37 25.06 -15.51
C SER A 324 -12.16 24.50 -14.33
N TYR A 325 -11.48 24.14 -13.23
CA TYR A 325 -12.11 23.89 -11.93
C TYR A 325 -11.91 25.10 -11.04
#